data_AF-A0A955TUK8-F1
#
_entry.id   AF-A0A955TUK8-F1
#
_cell.length_a   1.000
_cell.length_b   1.000
_cell.length_c   1.000
_cell.angle_alpha   90.00
_cell.angle_beta   90.00
_cell.angle_gamma   90.00
#
_symmetry.space_group_name_H-M   'P 1'
#
loop_
_entity.id
_entity.type
_entity.pdbx_description
1 polymer ?
#
loop_
_entity_poly.entity_id
_entity_poly.type
_entity_poly.pdbx_seq_one_letter_code
_entity_poly.pdbx_strand_id
1 'polypeptide(L)'
;MGMWMKLSAIVLVLVLPGCMVSKTKYEAAVSDMESAKAELEKMRMHRDALEQQMKSLKGEKEELSTDLELSTAEVQRLTEGQKGEQALLQNKKKELESQQKELQVMNARLVNEYKKLKSQNAALKETVVRYQKELKANREKKMAKVALPSPKKEPIESTSMLDMKTPVPPKDHMASAPKKQIQLININHATATDLILHLGLSKEVAHEVVANRPYRLRGELVAKQVVPKATFDAIKDRITAAR
;
A
#
# COMPACT_ATOMS: atom_id res chain seq x y z
N MET A 1 77.33 -57.57 -95.87
CA MET A 1 76.60 -56.38 -95.39
C MET A 1 75.27 -56.71 -94.66
N GLY A 2 75.10 -57.90 -94.06
CA GLY A 2 73.79 -58.34 -93.52
C GLY A 2 73.70 -58.50 -92.00
N MET A 3 74.80 -58.32 -91.26
CA MET A 3 74.84 -58.55 -89.82
C MET A 3 74.53 -57.29 -89.00
N TRP A 4 74.88 -56.10 -89.50
CA TRP A 4 74.70 -54.83 -88.78
C TRP A 4 73.24 -54.33 -88.76
N MET A 5 72.42 -54.71 -89.75
CA MET A 5 70.98 -54.42 -89.76
C MET A 5 70.19 -55.25 -88.73
N LYS A 6 70.70 -56.44 -88.34
CA LYS A 6 70.05 -57.29 -87.33
C LYS A 6 70.35 -56.86 -85.90
N LEU A 7 71.48 -56.18 -85.66
CA LEU A 7 71.75 -55.56 -84.35
C LEU A 7 70.96 -54.27 -84.12
N SER A 8 70.63 -53.51 -85.17
CA SER A 8 69.77 -52.31 -85.04
C SER A 8 68.31 -52.65 -84.73
N ALA A 9 67.87 -53.88 -84.97
CA ALA A 9 66.48 -54.31 -84.72
C ALA A 9 66.24 -54.88 -83.31
N ILE A 10 67.29 -55.04 -82.49
CA ILE A 10 67.20 -55.68 -81.17
C ILE A 10 67.31 -54.67 -80.01
N VAL A 11 67.49 -53.36 -80.28
CA VAL A 11 67.65 -52.32 -79.24
C VAL A 11 66.53 -51.25 -79.27
N LEU A 12 65.35 -51.58 -79.80
CA LEU A 12 64.16 -50.72 -79.65
C LEU A 12 63.03 -51.42 -78.88
N VAL A 13 63.39 -52.08 -77.80
CA VAL A 13 62.43 -52.56 -76.79
C VAL A 13 62.96 -52.14 -75.43
N LEU A 14 63.13 -50.82 -75.25
CA LEU A 14 63.12 -50.19 -73.93
C LEU A 14 61.67 -50.27 -73.42
N VAL A 15 61.32 -51.43 -72.84
CA VAL A 15 60.12 -51.61 -72.03
C VAL A 15 60.32 -50.78 -70.78
N LEU A 16 59.86 -49.54 -70.82
CA LEU A 16 59.39 -48.86 -69.63
C LEU A 16 58.41 -49.80 -68.93
N PRO A 17 58.49 -50.02 -67.59
CA PRO A 17 57.53 -50.83 -66.87
C PRO A 17 56.21 -50.05 -66.76
N GLY A 18 55.52 -49.91 -67.88
CA GLY A 18 54.12 -49.56 -67.92
C GLY A 18 53.34 -50.83 -67.64
N CYS A 19 52.93 -51.02 -66.40
CA CYS A 19 51.99 -52.07 -66.01
C CYS A 19 50.75 -52.01 -66.93
N MET A 20 50.62 -52.95 -67.88
CA MET A 20 49.33 -53.24 -68.50
C MET A 20 48.44 -53.87 -67.42
N VAL A 21 47.72 -53.02 -66.69
CA VAL A 21 46.66 -53.41 -65.76
C VAL A 21 45.55 -54.05 -66.59
N SER A 22 45.13 -55.26 -66.24
CA SER A 22 44.02 -55.93 -66.93
C SER A 22 42.75 -55.07 -66.83
N LYS A 23 41.93 -55.06 -67.89
CA LYS A 23 40.68 -54.27 -67.96
C LYS A 23 39.82 -54.42 -66.68
N THR A 24 39.75 -55.62 -66.13
CA THR A 24 39.05 -55.95 -64.88
C THR A 24 39.59 -55.23 -63.63
N LYS A 25 40.91 -55.06 -63.52
CA LYS A 25 41.54 -54.35 -62.40
C LYS A 25 41.32 -52.84 -62.50
N TYR A 26 41.26 -52.31 -63.72
CA TYR A 26 40.90 -50.91 -63.96
C TYR A 26 39.44 -50.66 -63.60
N GLU A 27 38.52 -51.51 -64.07
CA GLU A 27 37.09 -51.42 -63.73
C GLU A 27 36.85 -51.54 -62.22
N ALA A 28 37.55 -52.45 -61.53
CA ALA A 28 37.51 -52.55 -60.08
C ALA A 28 38.02 -51.26 -59.39
N ALA A 29 39.17 -50.72 -59.84
CA ALA A 29 39.71 -49.48 -59.30
C ALA A 29 38.81 -48.25 -59.52
N VAL A 30 38.10 -48.19 -60.67
CA VAL A 30 37.12 -47.12 -60.94
C VAL A 30 35.90 -47.28 -60.04
N SER A 31 35.36 -48.48 -59.86
CA SER A 31 34.25 -48.75 -58.95
C SER A 31 34.61 -48.40 -57.50
N ASP A 32 35.82 -48.76 -57.05
CA ASP A 32 36.31 -48.42 -55.71
C ASP A 32 36.48 -46.89 -55.56
N MET A 33 36.96 -46.20 -56.59
CA MET A 33 37.07 -44.74 -56.60
C MET A 33 35.71 -44.06 -56.54
N GLU A 34 34.72 -44.55 -57.28
CA GLU A 34 33.34 -44.05 -57.25
C GLU A 34 32.68 -44.28 -55.89
N SER A 35 32.87 -45.46 -55.28
CA SER A 35 32.43 -45.75 -53.93
C SER A 35 33.08 -44.83 -52.89
N ALA A 36 34.40 -44.63 -52.98
CA ALA A 36 35.13 -43.73 -52.10
C ALA A 36 34.68 -42.26 -52.26
N LYS A 37 34.36 -41.85 -53.49
CA LYS A 37 33.80 -40.52 -53.75
C LYS A 37 32.42 -40.36 -53.12
N ALA A 38 31.54 -41.35 -53.25
CA ALA A 38 30.22 -41.34 -52.64
C ALA A 38 30.30 -41.29 -51.10
N GLU A 39 31.24 -42.04 -50.51
CA GLU A 39 31.48 -42.01 -49.06
C GLU A 39 32.04 -40.64 -48.61
N LEU A 40 32.96 -40.05 -49.37
CA LEU A 40 33.49 -38.72 -49.08
C LEU A 40 32.42 -37.64 -49.16
N GLU A 41 31.53 -37.69 -50.16
CA GLU A 41 30.37 -36.80 -50.27
C GLU A 41 29.41 -36.98 -49.09
N LYS A 42 29.12 -38.21 -48.67
CA LYS A 42 28.32 -38.48 -47.46
C LYS A 42 28.98 -37.92 -46.20
N MET A 43 30.29 -38.08 -46.04
CA MET A 43 31.04 -37.52 -44.91
C MET A 43 31.02 -35.99 -44.91
N ARG A 44 31.11 -35.34 -46.08
CA ARG A 44 30.93 -33.89 -46.21
C ARG A 44 29.55 -33.45 -45.76
N MET A 45 28.50 -34.14 -46.21
CA MET A 45 27.12 -33.84 -45.78
C MET A 45 26.95 -33.97 -44.26
N HIS A 46 27.52 -35.02 -43.64
CA HIS A 46 27.49 -35.18 -42.18
C HIS A 46 28.28 -34.07 -41.46
N ARG A 47 29.46 -33.70 -41.95
CA ARG A 47 30.25 -32.58 -41.40
C ARG A 47 29.45 -31.27 -41.47
N ASP A 48 28.87 -30.96 -42.63
CA ASP A 48 28.12 -29.71 -42.84
C ASP A 48 26.88 -29.65 -41.94
N ALA A 49 26.20 -30.79 -41.75
CA ALA A 49 25.08 -30.89 -40.80
C ALA A 49 25.52 -30.65 -39.34
N LEU A 50 26.65 -31.24 -38.93
CA LEU A 50 27.21 -31.01 -37.59
C LEU A 50 27.66 -29.56 -37.39
N GLU A 51 28.25 -28.93 -38.41
CA GLU A 51 28.62 -27.51 -38.36
C GLU A 51 27.41 -26.59 -38.21
N GLN A 52 26.30 -26.90 -38.88
CA GLN A 52 25.05 -26.16 -38.70
C GLN A 52 24.53 -26.29 -37.28
N GLN A 53 24.52 -27.51 -36.69
CA GLN A 53 24.09 -27.70 -35.31
C GLN A 53 24.98 -26.95 -34.31
N MET A 54 26.30 -27.00 -34.50
CA MET A 54 27.24 -26.24 -33.67
C MET A 54 27.00 -24.74 -33.76
N LYS A 55 26.68 -24.22 -34.95
CA LYS A 55 26.36 -22.81 -35.15
C LYS A 55 25.05 -22.43 -34.45
N SER A 56 24.01 -23.26 -34.55
CA SER A 56 22.75 -23.06 -33.85
C SER A 56 22.92 -23.06 -32.34
N LEU A 57 23.61 -24.07 -31.78
CA LEU A 57 23.89 -24.16 -30.35
C LEU A 57 24.71 -22.97 -29.85
N LYS A 58 25.67 -22.49 -30.65
CA LYS A 58 26.42 -21.29 -30.30
C LYS A 58 25.53 -20.05 -30.29
N GLY A 59 24.61 -19.93 -31.25
CA GLY A 59 23.61 -18.86 -31.28
C GLY A 59 22.71 -18.87 -30.04
N GLU A 60 22.13 -20.02 -29.70
CA GLU A 60 21.29 -20.19 -28.50
C GLU A 60 22.08 -19.92 -27.21
N LYS A 61 23.36 -20.30 -27.16
CA LYS A 61 24.21 -20.01 -26.01
C LYS A 61 24.44 -18.51 -25.82
N GLU A 62 24.73 -17.78 -26.90
CA GLU A 62 24.90 -16.33 -26.85
C GLU A 62 23.58 -15.66 -26.42
N GLU A 63 22.45 -16.10 -26.97
CA GLU A 63 21.12 -15.60 -26.60
C GLU A 63 20.82 -15.83 -25.11
N LEU A 64 20.98 -17.06 -24.61
CA LEU A 64 20.81 -17.37 -23.18
C LEU A 64 21.78 -16.58 -22.29
N SER A 65 23.00 -16.33 -22.75
CA SER A 65 23.97 -15.51 -22.02
C SER A 65 23.46 -14.07 -21.89
N THR A 66 22.95 -13.49 -22.99
CA THR A 66 22.39 -12.13 -22.96
C THR A 66 21.13 -12.03 -22.10
N ASP A 67 20.26 -13.03 -22.15
CA ASP A 67 19.06 -13.09 -21.31
C ASP A 67 19.40 -13.22 -19.83
N LEU A 68 20.44 -14.00 -19.50
CA LEU A 68 20.93 -14.13 -18.14
C LEU A 68 21.47 -12.80 -17.60
N GLU A 69 22.24 -12.07 -18.41
CA GLU A 69 22.76 -10.74 -18.04
C GLU A 69 21.63 -9.74 -17.83
N LEU A 70 20.65 -9.69 -18.74
CA LEU A 70 19.48 -8.81 -18.63
C LEU A 70 18.63 -9.14 -17.40
N SER A 71 18.34 -10.43 -17.19
CA SER A 71 17.61 -10.91 -16.02
C SER A 71 18.32 -10.56 -14.71
N THR A 72 19.65 -10.75 -14.67
CA THR A 72 20.47 -10.38 -13.51
C THR A 72 20.43 -8.88 -13.22
N ALA A 73 20.51 -8.04 -14.25
CA ALA A 73 20.40 -6.60 -14.12
C ALA A 73 19.01 -6.17 -13.59
N GLU A 74 17.94 -6.79 -14.07
CA GLU A 74 16.58 -6.50 -13.59
C GLU A 74 16.39 -6.92 -12.12
N VAL A 75 16.90 -8.09 -11.74
CA VAL A 75 16.89 -8.54 -10.34
C VAL A 75 17.65 -7.57 -9.44
N GLN A 76 18.80 -7.07 -9.88
CA GLN A 76 19.59 -6.09 -9.13
C GLN A 76 18.80 -4.79 -8.95
N ARG A 77 18.21 -4.25 -10.03
CA ARG A 77 17.39 -3.03 -9.99
C ARG A 77 16.21 -3.17 -9.03
N LEU A 78 15.49 -4.29 -9.09
CA LEU A 78 14.36 -4.57 -8.19
C LEU A 78 14.82 -4.68 -6.73
N THR A 79 15.96 -5.31 -6.48
CA THR A 79 16.54 -5.46 -5.14
C THR A 79 16.94 -4.10 -4.55
N GLU A 80 17.55 -3.23 -5.35
CA GLU A 80 17.90 -1.87 -4.93
C GLU A 80 16.65 -1.02 -4.65
N GLY A 81 15.62 -1.15 -5.50
CA GLY A 81 14.32 -0.53 -5.28
C GLY A 81 13.69 -0.96 -3.95
N GLN A 82 13.63 -2.27 -3.69
CA GLN A 82 13.12 -2.81 -2.43
C GLN A 82 13.91 -2.32 -1.21
N LYS A 83 15.24 -2.27 -1.29
CA LYS A 83 16.08 -1.73 -0.21
C LYS A 83 15.78 -0.25 0.05
N GLY A 84 15.58 0.54 -1.00
CA GLY A 84 15.18 1.94 -0.88
C GLY A 84 13.82 2.12 -0.20
N GLU A 85 12.82 1.35 -0.62
CA GLU A 85 11.48 1.36 -0.01
C GLU A 85 11.54 0.93 1.47
N GLN A 86 12.28 -0.13 1.78
CA GLN A 86 12.48 -0.58 3.16
C GLN A 86 13.14 0.49 4.02
N ALA A 87 14.15 1.21 3.51
CA ALA A 87 14.80 2.30 4.22
C ALA A 87 13.81 3.45 4.50
N LEU A 88 12.98 3.81 3.51
CA LEU A 88 11.95 4.83 3.68
C LEU A 88 10.92 4.44 4.74
N LEU A 89 10.42 3.20 4.69
CA LEU A 89 9.48 2.67 5.66
C LEU A 89 10.08 2.61 7.07
N GLN A 90 11.35 2.23 7.21
CA GLN A 90 12.04 2.25 8.50
C GLN A 90 12.16 3.67 9.07
N ASN A 91 12.50 4.65 8.24
CA ASN A 91 12.60 6.04 8.69
C ASN A 91 11.22 6.57 9.13
N LYS A 92 10.16 6.29 8.36
CA LYS A 92 8.78 6.66 8.74
C LYS A 92 8.33 5.96 10.01
N LYS A 93 8.69 4.70 10.21
CA LYS A 93 8.40 3.97 11.45
C LYS A 93 9.07 4.61 12.66
N LYS A 94 10.36 4.96 12.56
CA LYS A 94 11.10 5.64 13.64
C LYS A 94 10.49 7.00 13.97
N GLU A 95 10.09 7.76 12.96
CA GLU A 95 9.41 9.04 13.14
C GLU A 95 8.08 8.86 13.89
N LEU A 96 7.23 7.93 13.45
CA LEU A 96 5.95 7.64 14.11
C LEU A 96 6.15 7.13 15.55
N GLU A 97 7.17 6.30 15.80
CA GLU A 97 7.52 5.85 17.14
C GLU A 97 7.97 7.02 18.05
N SER A 98 8.72 7.98 17.51
CA SER A 98 9.10 9.21 18.22
C SER A 98 7.87 10.03 18.59
N GLN A 99 6.99 10.29 17.61
CA GLN A 99 5.73 11.02 17.82
C GLN A 99 4.82 10.32 18.83
N GLN A 100 4.72 8.99 18.76
CA GLN A 100 3.96 8.21 19.72
C GLN A 100 4.51 8.36 21.13
N LYS A 101 5.83 8.28 21.32
CA LYS A 101 6.46 8.48 22.63
C LYS A 101 6.24 9.90 23.15
N GLU A 102 6.36 10.91 22.30
CA GLU A 102 6.10 12.29 22.68
C GLU A 102 4.65 12.49 23.13
N LEU A 103 3.68 11.99 22.36
CA LEU A 103 2.26 12.02 22.72
C LEU A 103 2.00 11.27 24.02
N GLN A 104 2.64 10.12 24.25
CA GLN A 104 2.52 9.39 25.52
C GLN A 104 3.03 10.22 26.70
N VAL A 105 4.18 10.88 26.57
CA VAL A 105 4.74 11.75 27.61
C VAL A 105 3.85 12.96 27.86
N MET A 106 3.35 13.61 26.79
CA MET A 106 2.41 14.73 26.91
C MET A 106 1.12 14.32 27.61
N ASN A 107 0.55 13.16 27.26
CA ASN A 107 -0.66 12.66 27.90
C ASN A 107 -0.42 12.32 29.38
N ALA A 108 0.69 11.67 29.71
CA ALA A 108 1.07 11.40 31.10
C ALA A 108 1.21 12.70 31.92
N ARG A 109 1.82 13.74 31.34
CA ARG A 109 1.92 15.07 31.96
C ARG A 109 0.53 15.67 32.18
N LEU A 110 -0.33 15.66 31.17
CA LEU A 110 -1.67 16.22 31.25
C LEU A 110 -2.51 15.52 32.34
N VAL A 111 -2.40 14.20 32.45
CA VAL A 111 -3.06 13.42 33.51
C VAL A 111 -2.57 13.83 34.89
N ASN A 112 -1.26 14.05 35.07
CA ASN A 112 -0.70 14.51 36.34
C ASN A 112 -1.19 15.91 36.72
N GLU A 113 -1.20 16.85 35.76
CA GLU A 113 -1.74 18.20 35.98
C GLU A 113 -3.24 18.17 36.30
N TYR A 114 -4.02 17.36 35.58
CA TYR A 114 -5.43 17.18 35.86
C TYR A 114 -5.66 16.65 37.29
N LYS A 115 -4.87 15.66 37.73
CA LYS A 115 -4.95 15.11 39.09
C LYS A 115 -4.63 16.17 40.15
N LYS A 116 -3.63 17.01 39.91
CA LYS A 116 -3.24 18.13 40.79
C LYS A 116 -4.33 19.20 40.87
N LEU A 117 -4.85 19.64 39.73
CA LEU A 117 -5.97 20.58 39.65
C LEU A 117 -7.23 20.02 40.34
N LYS A 118 -7.48 18.72 40.23
CA LYS A 118 -8.59 18.05 40.90
C LYS A 118 -8.44 18.08 42.42
N SER A 119 -7.26 17.79 42.97
CA SER A 119 -7.03 17.85 44.42
C SER A 119 -7.10 19.28 44.95
N GLN A 120 -6.56 20.25 44.22
CA GLN A 120 -6.69 21.68 44.55
C GLN A 120 -8.15 22.14 44.55
N ASN A 121 -8.93 21.74 43.55
CA ASN A 121 -10.37 22.03 43.51
C ASN A 121 -11.11 21.38 44.68
N ALA A 122 -10.73 20.17 45.10
CA ALA A 122 -11.31 19.53 46.28
C ALA A 122 -10.99 20.32 47.57
N ALA A 123 -9.74 20.74 47.77
CA ALA A 123 -9.33 21.54 48.92
C ALA A 123 -10.02 22.92 48.98
N LEU A 124 -10.17 23.57 47.82
CA LEU A 124 -10.90 24.83 47.70
C LEU A 124 -12.38 24.65 48.07
N LYS A 125 -13.03 23.59 47.57
CA LYS A 125 -14.41 23.26 47.95
C LYS A 125 -14.55 23.04 49.45
N GLU A 126 -13.61 22.34 50.07
CA GLU A 126 -13.61 22.09 51.52
C GLU A 126 -13.48 23.40 52.31
N THR A 127 -12.59 24.29 51.87
CA THR A 127 -12.41 25.64 52.45
C THR A 127 -13.69 26.47 52.32
N VAL A 128 -14.34 26.46 51.15
CA VAL A 128 -15.63 27.15 50.94
C VAL A 128 -16.71 26.62 51.90
N VAL A 129 -16.82 25.30 52.07
CA VAL A 129 -17.78 24.69 53.01
C VAL A 129 -17.47 25.11 54.46
N ARG A 130 -16.20 25.14 54.85
CA ARG A 130 -15.77 25.59 56.18
C ARG A 130 -16.18 27.04 56.45
N TYR A 131 -15.87 27.95 55.53
CA TYR A 131 -16.26 29.36 55.65
C TYR A 131 -17.79 29.54 55.67
N GLN A 132 -18.53 28.79 54.85
CA GLN A 132 -19.99 28.81 54.91
C GLN A 132 -20.52 28.39 56.29
N LYS A 133 -19.93 27.36 56.90
CA LYS A 133 -20.30 26.90 58.24
C LYS A 133 -19.97 27.95 59.31
N GLU A 134 -18.80 28.57 59.24
CA GLU A 134 -18.42 29.67 60.14
C GLU A 134 -19.37 30.87 60.01
N LEU A 135 -19.71 31.29 58.79
CA LEU A 135 -20.66 32.38 58.55
C LEU A 135 -22.06 32.07 59.10
N LYS A 136 -22.53 30.82 58.99
CA LYS A 136 -23.81 30.37 59.58
C LYS A 136 -23.75 30.39 61.11
N ALA A 137 -22.71 29.81 61.71
CA ALA A 137 -22.53 29.81 63.15
C ALA A 137 -22.40 31.24 63.72
N ASN A 138 -21.75 32.16 63.01
CA ASN A 138 -21.63 33.56 63.43
C ASN A 138 -22.96 34.31 63.31
N ARG A 139 -23.78 34.00 62.29
CA ARG A 139 -25.16 34.49 62.18
C ARG A 139 -26.02 33.98 63.33
N GLU A 140 -25.95 32.69 63.64
CA GLU A 140 -26.67 32.08 64.76
C GLU A 140 -26.23 32.66 66.10
N LYS A 141 -24.91 32.83 66.34
CA LYS A 141 -24.39 33.52 67.53
C LYS A 141 -24.87 34.97 67.62
N LYS A 142 -24.91 35.71 66.51
CA LYS A 142 -25.49 37.06 66.47
C LYS A 142 -26.99 37.04 66.80
N MET A 143 -27.75 36.07 66.28
CA MET A 143 -29.17 35.92 66.57
C MET A 143 -29.44 35.49 68.03
N ALA A 144 -28.60 34.64 68.61
CA ALA A 144 -28.67 34.22 70.01
C ALA A 144 -28.32 35.36 70.99
N LYS A 145 -27.45 36.29 70.59
CA LYS A 145 -27.12 37.49 71.39
C LYS A 145 -28.23 38.57 71.36
N VAL A 146 -29.28 38.38 70.56
CA VAL A 146 -30.38 39.34 70.35
C VAL A 146 -31.70 38.91 71.03
N ALA A 147 -31.76 37.76 71.71
CA ALA A 147 -32.96 37.32 72.46
C ALA A 147 -32.61 37.12 73.96
N LEU A 148 -33.15 37.79 75.01
CA LEU A 148 -34.36 38.63 75.30
C LEU A 148 -34.13 39.45 76.64
N PRO A 149 -34.98 40.41 77.15
CA PRO A 149 -36.39 40.79 76.85
C PRO A 149 -36.64 42.27 76.38
N SER A 150 -37.34 42.54 75.25
CA SER A 150 -38.78 42.94 74.99
C SER A 150 -39.25 44.34 75.50
N PRO A 151 -40.20 45.12 74.87
CA PRO A 151 -41.23 44.77 73.86
C PRO A 151 -41.53 45.77 72.67
N LYS A 152 -42.33 45.28 71.68
CA LYS A 152 -43.40 45.93 70.85
C LYS A 152 -43.12 47.17 69.94
N LYS A 153 -43.22 46.98 68.60
CA LYS A 153 -44.36 47.32 67.68
C LYS A 153 -43.93 47.35 66.18
N GLU A 154 -44.77 46.75 65.32
CA GLU A 154 -44.86 46.88 63.84
C GLU A 154 -45.24 48.34 63.41
N PRO A 155 -45.36 48.76 62.11
CA PRO A 155 -45.33 48.03 60.82
C PRO A 155 -44.55 48.67 59.62
N ILE A 156 -44.18 47.80 58.65
CA ILE A 156 -44.22 47.88 57.16
C ILE A 156 -43.62 49.10 56.39
N GLU A 157 -43.11 48.76 55.18
CA GLU A 157 -42.76 49.59 53.99
C GLU A 157 -41.27 49.94 53.86
N SER A 158 -40.57 49.76 52.73
CA SER A 158 -41.00 49.62 51.34
C SER A 158 -39.87 49.05 50.46
N THR A 159 -40.27 48.36 49.38
CA THR A 159 -39.65 48.28 48.04
C THR A 159 -38.13 48.43 47.86
N SER A 160 -37.50 47.42 47.23
CA SER A 160 -36.86 47.63 45.93
C SER A 160 -36.62 46.30 45.21
N MET A 161 -37.06 46.28 43.96
CA MET A 161 -36.83 45.27 42.95
C MET A 161 -35.35 45.25 42.53
N LEU A 162 -35.00 44.19 41.78
CA LEU A 162 -34.02 44.06 40.67
C LEU A 162 -33.37 42.66 40.80
N ASP A 163 -34.04 41.63 40.28
CA ASP A 163 -33.91 41.15 38.89
C ASP A 163 -32.55 40.46 38.65
N MET A 164 -32.54 39.14 38.75
CA MET A 164 -31.63 38.26 37.99
C MET A 164 -32.30 36.91 37.76
N LYS A 165 -32.98 36.86 36.62
CA LYS A 165 -33.27 35.68 35.79
C LYS A 165 -32.35 34.48 36.05
N THR A 166 -32.93 33.37 36.52
CA THR A 166 -32.35 32.03 36.41
C THR A 166 -33.39 31.11 35.76
N PRO A 167 -33.10 30.47 34.61
CA PRO A 167 -34.01 29.50 34.01
C PRO A 167 -34.02 28.17 34.78
N VAL A 168 -35.23 27.66 34.98
CA VAL A 168 -35.57 26.35 35.55
C VAL A 168 -35.04 25.21 34.67
N PRO A 169 -34.53 24.09 35.24
CA PRO A 169 -34.27 22.87 34.47
C PRO A 169 -35.60 22.13 34.18
N PRO A 170 -35.85 21.64 32.94
CA PRO A 170 -37.10 20.94 32.65
C PRO A 170 -37.11 19.56 33.29
N LYS A 171 -38.22 19.23 33.96
CA LYS A 171 -38.59 17.85 34.31
C LYS A 171 -39.15 17.16 33.07
N ASP A 172 -38.70 15.94 32.88
CA ASP A 172 -39.19 14.96 31.92
C ASP A 172 -40.70 14.71 32.04
N HIS A 173 -41.35 14.51 30.90
CA HIS A 173 -41.84 13.20 30.43
C HIS A 173 -43.00 13.42 29.46
N MET A 174 -42.91 12.91 28.24
CA MET A 174 -43.89 11.95 27.72
C MET A 174 -43.28 11.19 26.54
N ALA A 175 -43.36 9.87 26.65
CA ALA A 175 -42.78 8.90 25.76
C ALA A 175 -43.49 8.87 24.40
N SER A 176 -42.73 8.98 23.33
CA SER A 176 -43.03 8.31 22.07
C SER A 176 -41.87 7.37 21.78
N ALA A 177 -42.18 6.12 21.46
CA ALA A 177 -41.24 5.05 21.12
C ALA A 177 -40.06 5.56 20.27
N PRO A 178 -38.81 5.10 20.50
CA PRO A 178 -37.67 5.56 19.73
C PRO A 178 -37.79 5.01 18.30
N LYS A 179 -38.40 5.79 17.41
CA LYS A 179 -38.07 5.68 15.99
C LYS A 179 -36.58 5.93 15.92
N LYS A 180 -35.81 4.88 15.64
CA LYS A 180 -34.37 4.91 15.40
C LYS A 180 -34.08 6.16 14.57
N GLN A 181 -33.57 7.21 15.22
CA GLN A 181 -33.16 8.42 14.51
C GLN A 181 -32.02 7.94 13.60
N ILE A 182 -32.33 7.80 12.32
CA ILE A 182 -31.31 7.54 11.31
C ILE A 182 -30.45 8.79 11.34
N GLN A 183 -29.28 8.69 11.97
CA GLN A 183 -28.35 9.78 12.05
C GLN A 183 -27.85 10.02 10.62
N LEU A 184 -28.39 11.06 9.97
CA LEU A 184 -28.02 11.41 8.61
C LEU A 184 -26.55 11.86 8.60
N ILE A 185 -25.77 11.20 7.75
CA ILE A 185 -24.34 11.46 7.64
C ILE A 185 -24.11 12.56 6.63
N ASN A 186 -23.46 13.65 7.07
CA ASN A 186 -23.11 14.72 6.17
C ASN A 186 -21.89 14.34 5.32
N ILE A 187 -22.07 14.18 4.00
CA ILE A 187 -21.03 13.71 3.08
C ILE A 187 -19.85 14.67 2.94
N ASN A 188 -20.03 15.95 3.29
CA ASN A 188 -18.97 16.96 3.26
C ASN A 188 -18.10 16.94 4.53
N HIS A 189 -18.65 16.48 5.66
CA HIS A 189 -17.96 16.50 6.95
C HIS A 189 -17.61 15.12 7.50
N ALA A 190 -18.22 14.05 6.98
CA ALA A 190 -17.96 12.68 7.43
C ALA A 190 -16.49 12.31 7.26
N THR A 191 -15.93 11.50 8.15
CA THR A 191 -14.59 10.93 7.91
C THR A 191 -14.68 9.72 6.97
N ALA A 192 -13.56 9.31 6.37
CA ALA A 192 -13.52 8.06 5.58
C ALA A 192 -14.01 6.86 6.41
N THR A 193 -13.62 6.81 7.69
CA THR A 193 -14.03 5.77 8.63
C THR A 193 -15.53 5.77 8.89
N ASP A 194 -16.15 6.95 9.02
CA ASP A 194 -17.61 7.06 9.22
C ASP A 194 -18.39 6.59 7.99
N LEU A 195 -17.90 6.91 6.79
CA LEU A 195 -18.49 6.45 5.52
C LEU A 195 -18.43 4.92 5.39
N ILE A 196 -17.34 4.29 5.83
CA ILE A 196 -17.19 2.84 5.82
C ILE A 196 -18.10 2.20 6.88
N LEU A 197 -18.00 2.63 8.14
CA LEU A 197 -18.69 2.00 9.26
C LEU A 197 -20.21 2.16 9.21
N HIS A 198 -20.70 3.34 8.82
CA HIS A 198 -22.12 3.64 8.90
C HIS A 198 -22.87 3.53 7.57
N LEU A 199 -22.19 3.74 6.43
CA LEU A 199 -22.81 3.57 5.10
C LEU A 199 -22.43 2.25 4.43
N GLY A 200 -21.42 1.53 4.94
CA GLY A 200 -20.95 0.27 4.36
C GLY A 200 -20.22 0.47 3.02
N LEU A 201 -19.60 1.63 2.81
CA LEU A 201 -18.82 1.89 1.61
C LEU A 201 -17.46 1.18 1.67
N SER A 202 -16.93 0.78 0.51
CA SER A 202 -15.56 0.26 0.44
C SER A 202 -14.56 1.38 0.77
N LYS A 203 -13.34 0.99 1.14
CA LYS A 203 -12.29 1.93 1.52
C LYS A 203 -11.96 2.89 0.38
N GLU A 204 -11.90 2.37 -0.84
CA GLU A 204 -11.59 3.09 -2.07
C GLU A 204 -12.65 4.17 -2.34
N VAL A 205 -13.93 3.78 -2.35
CA VAL A 205 -15.06 4.69 -2.56
C VAL A 205 -15.12 5.75 -1.45
N ALA A 206 -14.90 5.38 -0.19
CA ALA A 206 -14.89 6.32 0.91
C ALA A 206 -13.78 7.38 0.77
N HIS A 207 -12.59 6.99 0.29
CA HIS A 207 -11.50 7.93 0.00
C HIS A 207 -11.84 8.88 -1.16
N GLU A 208 -12.44 8.38 -2.24
CA GLU A 208 -12.88 9.20 -3.37
C GLU A 208 -13.98 10.20 -2.96
N VAL A 209 -14.89 9.79 -2.07
CA VAL A 209 -15.90 10.68 -1.49
C VAL A 209 -15.26 11.82 -0.71
N VAL A 210 -14.20 11.54 0.06
CA VAL A 210 -13.46 12.56 0.80
C VAL A 210 -12.69 13.49 -0.14
N ALA A 211 -12.05 12.95 -1.18
CA ALA A 211 -11.22 13.70 -2.12
C ALA A 211 -12.02 14.70 -2.97
N ASN A 212 -13.27 14.36 -3.35
CA ASN A 212 -14.07 15.15 -4.29
C ASN A 212 -15.07 16.13 -3.65
N ARG A 213 -14.84 16.50 -2.38
CA ARG A 213 -15.60 17.53 -1.67
C ARG A 213 -15.26 18.92 -2.21
N PRO A 214 -16.19 19.90 -2.15
CA PRO A 214 -17.53 19.82 -1.58
C PRO A 214 -18.59 19.31 -2.57
N TYR A 215 -19.67 18.77 -2.02
CA TYR A 215 -20.90 18.38 -2.70
C TYR A 215 -22.05 19.31 -2.32
N ARG A 216 -22.74 19.88 -3.29
CA ARG A 216 -23.90 20.75 -3.00
C ARG A 216 -25.17 19.94 -2.80
N LEU A 217 -25.31 18.85 -3.57
CA LEU A 217 -26.45 17.95 -3.54
C LEU A 217 -25.97 16.50 -3.38
N ARG A 218 -26.81 15.65 -2.77
CA ARG A 218 -26.50 14.22 -2.58
C ARG A 218 -26.26 13.51 -3.93
N GLY A 219 -27.00 13.88 -4.96
CA GLY A 219 -26.87 13.31 -6.32
C GLY A 219 -25.54 13.62 -7.02
N GLU A 220 -24.74 14.58 -6.52
CA GLU A 220 -23.41 14.85 -7.07
C GLU A 220 -22.43 13.69 -6.87
N LEU A 221 -22.68 12.80 -5.91
CA LEU A 221 -21.92 11.56 -5.76
C LEU A 221 -21.99 10.67 -7.01
N VAL A 222 -23.15 10.65 -7.68
CA VAL A 222 -23.32 9.90 -8.94
C VAL A 222 -22.88 10.73 -10.14
N ALA A 223 -23.21 12.03 -10.15
CA ALA A 223 -22.86 12.92 -11.26
C ALA A 223 -21.34 13.06 -11.45
N LYS A 224 -20.58 13.08 -10.35
CA LYS A 224 -19.10 13.08 -10.36
C LYS A 224 -18.49 11.68 -10.46
N GLN A 225 -19.31 10.64 -10.66
CA GLN A 225 -18.90 9.23 -10.76
C GLN A 225 -18.13 8.69 -9.55
N VAL A 226 -18.30 9.31 -8.37
CA VAL A 226 -17.64 8.91 -7.12
C VAL A 226 -18.30 7.67 -6.52
N VAL A 227 -19.62 7.55 -6.66
CA VAL A 227 -20.39 6.41 -6.18
C VAL A 227 -21.27 5.88 -7.32
N PRO A 228 -21.20 4.57 -7.65
CA PRO A 228 -22.09 3.95 -8.62
C PRO A 228 -23.56 4.15 -8.24
N LYS A 229 -24.44 4.29 -9.24
CA LYS A 229 -25.88 4.55 -9.01
C LYS A 229 -26.54 3.54 -8.07
N ALA A 230 -26.21 2.24 -8.23
CA ALA A 230 -26.75 1.18 -7.37
C ALA A 230 -26.36 1.38 -5.89
N THR A 231 -25.10 1.73 -5.64
CA THR A 231 -24.60 2.01 -4.28
C THR A 231 -25.21 3.29 -3.71
N PHE A 232 -25.37 4.33 -4.54
CA PHE A 232 -26.04 5.56 -4.14
C PHE A 232 -27.49 5.32 -3.72
N ASP A 233 -28.24 4.52 -4.47
CA ASP A 233 -29.63 4.19 -4.16
C ASP A 233 -29.78 3.48 -2.80
N ALA A 234 -28.76 2.73 -2.35
CA ALA A 234 -28.74 2.07 -1.04
C ALA A 234 -28.37 2.99 0.15
N ILE A 235 -27.76 4.15 -0.11
CA ILE A 235 -27.28 5.06 0.94
C ILE A 235 -27.98 6.42 0.94
N LYS A 236 -28.71 6.79 -0.12
CA LYS A 236 -29.29 8.12 -0.31
C LYS A 236 -30.15 8.61 0.86
N ASP A 237 -30.84 7.69 1.53
CA ASP A 237 -31.73 7.99 2.67
C ASP A 237 -30.98 8.18 4.00
N ARG A 238 -29.69 7.81 4.04
CA ARG A 238 -28.81 7.90 5.22
C ARG A 238 -27.79 9.03 5.13
N ILE A 239 -27.78 9.79 4.05
CA ILE A 239 -26.81 10.86 3.80
C ILE A 239 -27.48 12.23 3.63
N THR A 240 -26.74 13.29 3.92
CA THR A 240 -27.07 14.69 3.61
C THR A 240 -25.88 15.41 2.96
N ALA A 241 -26.14 16.39 2.09
CA ALA A 241 -25.13 17.24 1.47
C ALA A 241 -25.13 18.66 2.04
N ALA A 242 -26.32 19.19 2.36
CA ALA A 242 -26.49 20.48 3.01
C ALA A 242 -26.53 20.33 4.54
N ARG A 243 -26.26 21.44 5.24
CA ARG A 243 -26.58 21.61 6.66
C ARG A 243 -27.97 22.20 6.78
#